data_AF-A0A6C0LMU5-F1
#
_entry.id   AF-A0A6C0LMU5-F1
#
_cell.length_a   1.000
_cell.length_b   1.000
_cell.length_c   1.000
_cell.angle_alpha   90.00
_cell.angle_beta   90.00
_cell.angle_gamma   90.00
#
_symmetry.space_group_name_H-M   'P 1'
#
loop_
_entity.id
_entity.type
_entity.pdbx_description
1 polymer ?
#
loop_
_entity_poly.entity_id
_entity_poly.type
_entity_poly.pdbx_seq_one_letter_code
_entity_poly.pdbx_strand_id
1 'polypeptide(L)'
;MEVGPKATNKHTLCGYAWGDVVNSLIKAIGAGDMVRSQRWAAELVCSEQGLGKLEAALVQAWATHVAANNPAWCMSWVHAATYIRALWARSGESTKAIRNTPQVRQHVAEAVSSLVLSEKKQLPKLPTAEDCFRDAEAMRTRFRTGQGVVDQLSCRRTWTAGIESNDLRMIGNEFEAACRASNLNRALFWVIWFITLDAQTEQPAVKERGPSHLTPKQRKSVLWFLVDVMKDMANDIAFLSTDERSGIFNVINITWNKLGAKGRRDCLAALTMMICEHIARRSTPRLTTGPNIPSYDAVKSQNAGIDNIYTAIAEEARKFVLEAPKMNGLVEDAASKAAAKMSAVDKMALAYALLSGSGGKK
;
A
#
# COMPACT_ATOMS: atom_id res chain seq x y z
N MET A 1 -6.86 37.34 -18.40
CA MET A 1 -6.36 36.00 -18.01
C MET A 1 -7.55 35.18 -17.55
N GLU A 2 -8.00 34.21 -18.34
CA GLU A 2 -9.08 33.31 -17.91
C GLU A 2 -8.60 32.47 -16.73
N VAL A 3 -9.30 32.56 -15.61
CA VAL A 3 -9.08 31.70 -14.44
C VAL A 3 -9.65 30.33 -14.78
N GLY A 4 -8.86 29.51 -15.45
CA GLY A 4 -9.25 28.13 -15.76
C GLY A 4 -9.45 27.28 -14.50
N PRO A 5 -10.09 26.10 -14.62
CA PRO A 5 -10.38 25.24 -13.48
C PRO A 5 -9.09 24.86 -12.76
N LYS A 6 -9.08 25.02 -11.43
CA LYS A 6 -7.92 24.74 -10.60
C LYS A 6 -8.31 23.86 -9.43
N ALA A 7 -7.68 22.69 -9.34
CA ALA A 7 -7.78 21.85 -8.17
C ALA A 7 -7.22 22.60 -6.94
N THR A 8 -7.79 22.31 -5.78
CA THR A 8 -7.36 22.89 -4.51
C THR A 8 -6.75 21.81 -3.62
N ASN A 9 -6.20 22.22 -2.48
CA ASN A 9 -5.69 21.25 -1.49
C ASN A 9 -6.81 20.32 -0.95
N LYS A 10 -8.09 20.72 -1.07
CA LYS A 10 -9.25 19.95 -0.57
C LYS A 10 -10.02 19.22 -1.67
N HIS A 11 -10.05 19.79 -2.88
CA HIS A 11 -10.89 19.30 -3.96
C HIS A 11 -10.11 19.12 -5.28
N THR A 12 -10.59 18.19 -6.09
CA THR A 12 -10.12 17.90 -7.45
C THR A 12 -10.50 19.01 -8.44
N LEU A 13 -10.13 18.84 -9.71
CA LEU A 13 -10.44 19.77 -10.79
C LEU A 13 -11.95 19.98 -10.96
N CYS A 14 -12.74 18.91 -10.84
CA CYS A 14 -14.21 18.94 -10.90
C CYS A 14 -14.85 19.15 -9.52
N GLY A 15 -14.12 19.66 -8.52
CA GLY A 15 -14.70 20.02 -7.21
C GLY A 15 -14.96 18.86 -6.24
N TYR A 16 -14.67 17.61 -6.61
CA TYR A 16 -14.83 16.47 -5.70
C TYR A 16 -13.78 16.43 -4.59
N ALA A 17 -14.16 15.99 -3.39
CA ALA A 17 -13.20 15.76 -2.31
C ALA A 17 -12.21 14.64 -2.67
N TRP A 18 -10.92 14.87 -2.39
CA TRP A 18 -9.86 13.91 -2.75
C TRP A 18 -10.07 12.50 -2.18
N GLY A 19 -10.55 12.41 -0.93
CA GLY A 19 -10.78 11.12 -0.27
C GLY A 19 -11.88 10.31 -0.96
N ASP A 20 -12.93 10.98 -1.43
CA ASP A 20 -14.06 10.33 -2.09
C ASP A 20 -13.69 9.81 -3.47
N VAL A 21 -12.90 10.57 -4.23
CA VAL A 21 -12.40 10.13 -5.54
C VAL A 21 -11.48 8.91 -5.39
N VAL A 22 -10.54 8.94 -4.44
CA VAL A 22 -9.63 7.81 -4.18
C VAL A 22 -10.42 6.56 -3.75
N ASN A 23 -11.36 6.70 -2.81
CA ASN A 23 -12.18 5.58 -2.34
C ASN A 23 -13.09 5.04 -3.45
N SER A 24 -13.64 5.91 -4.29
CA SER A 24 -14.51 5.52 -5.41
C SER A 24 -13.73 4.78 -6.48
N LEU A 25 -12.49 5.20 -6.79
CA LEU A 25 -11.60 4.49 -7.70
C LEU A 25 -11.30 3.07 -7.21
N ILE A 26 -10.88 2.93 -5.94
CA ILE A 26 -10.54 1.62 -5.36
C ILE A 26 -11.76 0.69 -5.42
N LYS A 27 -12.94 1.18 -5.01
CA LYS A 27 -14.19 0.40 -5.03
C LYS A 27 -14.60 0.02 -6.46
N ALA A 28 -14.51 0.94 -7.42
CA ALA A 28 -14.84 0.67 -8.82
C ALA A 28 -13.94 -0.42 -9.40
N ILE A 29 -12.62 -0.37 -9.11
CA ILE A 29 -11.68 -1.42 -9.52
C ILE A 29 -12.09 -2.75 -8.91
N GLY A 30 -12.36 -2.79 -7.59
CA GLY A 30 -12.80 -4.01 -6.91
C GLY A 30 -14.09 -4.61 -7.46
N ALA A 31 -15.01 -3.76 -7.95
CA ALA A 31 -16.26 -4.16 -8.57
C ALA A 31 -16.14 -4.55 -10.05
N GLY A 32 -14.98 -4.33 -10.69
CA GLY A 32 -14.82 -4.55 -12.13
C GLY A 32 -15.51 -3.49 -12.99
N ASP A 33 -15.81 -2.31 -12.46
CA ASP A 33 -16.49 -1.22 -13.17
C ASP A 33 -15.51 -0.36 -13.97
N MET A 34 -15.29 -0.74 -15.23
CA MET A 34 -14.32 -0.10 -16.12
C MET A 34 -14.53 1.41 -16.27
N VAL A 35 -15.78 1.83 -16.53
CA VAL A 35 -16.11 3.22 -16.84
C VAL A 35 -15.85 4.11 -15.62
N ARG A 36 -16.31 3.70 -14.43
CA ARG A 36 -16.07 4.48 -13.22
C ARG A 36 -14.59 4.48 -12.83
N SER A 37 -13.90 3.35 -12.98
CA SER A 37 -12.46 3.28 -12.70
C SER A 37 -11.66 4.24 -13.58
N GLN A 38 -11.89 4.22 -14.90
CA GLN A 38 -11.22 5.14 -15.82
C GLN A 38 -11.58 6.60 -15.55
N ARG A 39 -12.86 6.91 -15.26
CA ARG A 39 -13.30 8.27 -14.89
C ARG A 39 -12.58 8.83 -13.67
N TRP A 40 -12.47 8.06 -12.60
CA TRP A 40 -11.82 8.52 -11.37
C TRP A 40 -10.29 8.57 -11.50
N ALA A 41 -9.69 7.65 -12.24
CA ALA A 41 -8.27 7.72 -12.55
C ALA A 41 -7.92 8.96 -13.40
N ALA A 42 -8.75 9.26 -14.39
CA ALA A 42 -8.64 10.46 -15.22
C ALA A 42 -8.81 11.75 -14.38
N GLU A 43 -9.76 11.79 -13.44
CA GLU A 43 -9.91 12.93 -12.50
C GLU A 43 -8.63 13.19 -11.72
N LEU A 44 -8.02 12.13 -11.17
CA LEU A 44 -6.81 12.24 -10.36
C LEU A 44 -5.61 12.70 -11.21
N VAL A 45 -5.41 12.16 -12.41
CA VAL A 45 -4.26 12.57 -13.24
C VAL A 45 -4.42 13.99 -13.79
N CYS A 46 -5.65 14.42 -14.11
CA CYS A 46 -5.93 15.79 -14.56
C CYS A 46 -5.81 16.83 -13.44
N SER A 47 -6.16 16.45 -12.21
CA SER A 47 -6.11 17.35 -11.06
C SER A 47 -4.68 17.67 -10.62
N GLU A 48 -4.45 18.92 -10.24
CA GLU A 48 -3.18 19.33 -9.64
C GLU A 48 -2.88 18.51 -8.39
N GLN A 49 -1.64 18.01 -8.25
CA GLN A 49 -1.20 17.12 -7.16
C GLN A 49 -1.80 15.69 -7.15
N GLY A 50 -2.64 15.33 -8.12
CA GLY A 50 -3.38 14.06 -8.06
C GLY A 50 -2.60 12.81 -8.48
N LEU A 51 -1.46 12.91 -9.18
CA LEU A 51 -0.65 11.73 -9.57
C LEU A 51 -0.24 10.88 -8.36
N GLY A 52 0.27 11.51 -7.30
CA GLY A 52 0.70 10.76 -6.12
C GLY A 52 -0.46 10.02 -5.45
N LYS A 53 -1.67 10.60 -5.51
CA LYS A 53 -2.89 9.97 -5.01
C LYS A 53 -3.34 8.83 -5.92
N LEU A 54 -3.23 9.00 -7.24
CA LEU A 54 -3.49 7.93 -8.21
C LEU A 54 -2.57 6.74 -7.98
N GLU A 55 -1.26 6.96 -7.88
CA GLU A 55 -0.28 5.92 -7.62
C GLU A 55 -0.60 5.12 -6.35
N ALA A 56 -0.90 5.81 -5.25
CA ALA A 56 -1.31 5.17 -4.01
C ALA A 56 -2.63 4.40 -4.14
N ALA A 57 -3.63 4.99 -4.80
CA ALA A 57 -4.94 4.37 -5.00
C ALA A 57 -4.84 3.08 -5.84
N LEU A 58 -4.05 3.09 -6.92
CA LEU A 58 -3.87 1.91 -7.77
C LEU A 58 -3.10 0.80 -7.06
N VAL A 59 -2.03 1.13 -6.32
CA VAL A 59 -1.29 0.14 -5.54
C VAL A 59 -2.15 -0.44 -4.42
N GLN A 60 -2.97 0.39 -3.75
CA GLN A 60 -3.91 -0.10 -2.75
C GLN A 60 -5.01 -0.97 -3.37
N ALA A 61 -5.55 -0.59 -4.53
CA ALA A 61 -6.55 -1.39 -5.24
C ALA A 61 -5.98 -2.74 -5.68
N TRP A 62 -4.75 -2.75 -6.22
CA TRP A 62 -4.00 -3.97 -6.51
C TRP A 62 -3.89 -4.85 -5.27
N ALA A 63 -3.36 -4.32 -4.16
CA ALA A 63 -3.16 -5.09 -2.94
C ALA A 63 -4.48 -5.65 -2.36
N THR A 64 -5.56 -4.87 -2.42
CA THR A 64 -6.85 -5.21 -1.79
C THR A 64 -7.67 -6.19 -2.62
N HIS A 65 -7.60 -6.08 -3.94
CA HIS A 65 -8.55 -6.74 -4.84
C HIS A 65 -7.91 -7.67 -5.87
N VAL A 66 -6.59 -7.67 -6.06
CA VAL A 66 -5.93 -8.42 -7.15
C VAL A 66 -4.76 -9.26 -6.62
N ALA A 67 -3.75 -8.61 -6.04
CA ALA A 67 -2.58 -9.21 -5.43
C ALA A 67 -1.93 -10.32 -6.30
N ALA A 68 -1.98 -11.56 -5.82
CA ALA A 68 -1.38 -12.74 -6.45
C ALA A 68 -1.92 -13.05 -7.86
N ASN A 69 -3.11 -12.56 -8.21
CA ASN A 69 -3.75 -12.88 -9.49
C ASN A 69 -3.15 -12.08 -10.67
N ASN A 70 -2.47 -10.97 -10.40
CA ASN A 70 -1.72 -10.22 -11.41
C ASN A 70 -0.52 -9.49 -10.77
N PRO A 71 0.56 -10.22 -10.44
CA PRO A 71 1.76 -9.62 -9.86
C PRO A 71 2.57 -8.79 -10.87
N ALA A 72 2.52 -9.16 -12.16
CA ALA A 72 3.21 -8.45 -13.24
C ALA A 72 2.76 -6.98 -13.37
N TRP A 73 1.52 -6.68 -12.98
CA TRP A 73 0.99 -5.32 -12.96
C TRP A 73 1.91 -4.31 -12.24
N CYS A 74 2.54 -4.71 -11.13
CA CYS A 74 3.42 -3.81 -10.38
C CYS A 74 4.61 -3.33 -11.21
N MET A 75 5.22 -4.22 -12.00
CA MET A 75 6.31 -3.85 -12.91
C MET A 75 5.83 -2.90 -14.00
N SER A 76 4.73 -3.24 -14.68
CA SER A 76 4.15 -2.39 -15.72
C SER A 76 3.81 -1.00 -15.19
N TRP A 77 3.24 -0.92 -13.98
CA TRP A 77 2.93 0.35 -13.35
C TRP A 77 4.16 1.15 -12.95
N VAL A 78 5.23 0.52 -12.43
CA VAL A 78 6.48 1.22 -12.12
C VAL A 78 7.08 1.86 -13.37
N HIS A 79 7.08 1.15 -14.51
CA HIS A 79 7.54 1.71 -15.78
C HIS A 79 6.68 2.89 -16.24
N ALA A 80 5.35 2.72 -16.23
CA ALA A 80 4.41 3.77 -16.60
C ALA A 80 4.54 5.02 -15.70
N ALA A 81 4.55 4.84 -14.38
CA ALA A 81 4.68 5.95 -13.43
C ALA A 81 6.02 6.68 -13.57
N THR A 82 7.11 5.95 -13.84
CA THR A 82 8.44 6.55 -14.08
C THR A 82 8.44 7.37 -15.36
N TYR A 83 7.87 6.85 -16.45
CA TYR A 83 7.74 7.58 -17.71
C TYR A 83 6.92 8.87 -17.55
N ILE A 84 5.76 8.77 -16.89
CA ILE A 84 4.87 9.90 -16.65
C ILE A 84 5.58 10.97 -15.79
N ARG A 85 6.33 10.58 -14.75
CA ARG A 85 7.12 11.52 -13.93
C ARG A 85 8.25 12.17 -14.72
N ALA A 86 8.92 11.43 -15.60
CA ALA A 86 9.97 11.98 -16.46
C ALA A 86 9.41 13.01 -17.45
N LEU A 87 8.19 12.79 -17.97
CA LEU A 87 7.49 13.82 -18.72
C LEU A 87 7.23 15.06 -17.85
N TRP A 88 6.67 14.88 -16.65
CA TRP A 88 6.41 15.99 -15.74
C TRP A 88 7.66 16.81 -15.37
N ALA A 89 8.79 16.15 -15.10
CA ALA A 89 10.04 16.83 -14.79
C ALA A 89 10.52 17.69 -15.97
N ARG A 90 10.24 17.27 -17.21
CA ARG A 90 10.59 18.01 -18.43
C ARG A 90 9.62 19.15 -18.77
N SER A 91 8.39 19.17 -18.23
CA SER A 91 7.43 20.27 -18.51
C SER A 91 7.81 21.63 -17.94
N GLY A 92 8.74 21.71 -16.99
CA GLY A 92 8.95 22.93 -16.21
C GLY A 92 7.63 23.39 -15.54
N GLU A 93 7.27 24.66 -15.72
CA GLU A 93 6.08 25.27 -15.11
C GLU A 93 4.75 24.83 -15.73
N SER A 94 4.74 24.30 -16.97
CA SER A 94 3.51 23.91 -17.68
C SER A 94 3.09 22.46 -17.40
N THR A 95 2.99 22.12 -16.12
CA THR A 95 2.55 20.77 -15.71
C THR A 95 1.11 20.45 -16.15
N LYS A 96 0.31 21.46 -16.55
CA LYS A 96 -1.03 21.31 -17.12
C LYS A 96 -1.01 20.66 -18.51
N ALA A 97 -0.04 21.00 -19.35
CA ALA A 97 0.02 20.51 -20.73
C ALA A 97 0.30 19.00 -20.81
N ILE A 98 1.03 18.46 -19.84
CA ILE A 98 1.43 17.04 -19.83
C ILE A 98 0.37 16.10 -19.26
N ARG A 99 -0.47 16.57 -18.35
CA ARG A 99 -1.49 15.76 -17.64
C ARG A 99 -2.51 15.09 -18.56
N ASN A 100 -2.73 15.69 -19.72
CA ASN A 100 -3.78 15.32 -20.64
C ASN A 100 -3.24 14.96 -22.03
N THR A 101 -1.98 14.51 -22.13
CA THR A 101 -1.42 14.03 -23.39
C THR A 101 -1.90 12.61 -23.69
N PRO A 102 -2.06 12.22 -24.97
CA PRO A 102 -2.49 10.88 -25.34
C PRO A 102 -1.66 9.77 -24.68
N GLN A 103 -0.35 9.97 -24.53
CA GLN A 103 0.55 9.00 -23.90
C GLN A 103 0.24 8.79 -22.41
N VAL A 104 0.00 9.88 -21.66
CA VAL A 104 -0.35 9.78 -20.23
C VAL A 104 -1.73 9.14 -20.07
N ARG A 105 -2.72 9.51 -20.90
CA ARG A 105 -4.05 8.90 -20.91
C ARG A 105 -3.96 7.40 -21.12
N GLN A 106 -3.19 6.97 -22.12
CA GLN A 106 -3.02 5.57 -22.48
C GLN A 106 -2.39 4.77 -21.33
N HIS A 107 -1.29 5.24 -20.75
CA HIS A 107 -0.63 4.54 -19.64
C HIS A 107 -1.53 4.41 -18.40
N VAL A 108 -2.29 5.47 -18.07
CA VAL A 108 -3.22 5.43 -16.94
C VAL A 108 -4.38 4.46 -17.24
N ALA A 109 -4.95 4.53 -18.45
CA ALA A 109 -6.04 3.65 -18.86
C ALA A 109 -5.61 2.18 -18.89
N GLU A 110 -4.44 1.85 -19.45
CA GLU A 110 -3.89 0.49 -19.44
C GLU A 110 -3.68 -0.05 -18.03
N ALA A 111 -3.10 0.75 -17.14
CA ALA A 111 -2.87 0.35 -15.75
C ALA A 111 -4.19 0.06 -15.01
N VAL A 112 -5.20 0.91 -15.21
CA VAL A 112 -6.54 0.74 -14.62
C VAL A 112 -7.25 -0.47 -15.20
N SER A 113 -7.30 -0.57 -16.53
CA SER A 113 -7.99 -1.64 -17.24
C SER A 113 -7.40 -3.01 -16.91
N SER A 114 -6.08 -3.10 -16.75
CA SER A 114 -5.42 -4.32 -16.29
C SER A 114 -5.92 -4.75 -14.90
N LEU A 115 -6.05 -3.83 -13.93
CA LEU A 115 -6.59 -4.17 -12.61
C LEU A 115 -8.07 -4.53 -12.65
N VAL A 116 -8.88 -3.80 -13.42
CA VAL A 116 -10.32 -4.02 -13.57
C VAL A 116 -10.61 -5.39 -14.20
N LEU A 117 -9.83 -5.80 -15.21
CA LEU A 117 -10.01 -7.09 -15.88
C LEU A 117 -9.37 -8.26 -15.14
N SER A 118 -8.42 -8.01 -14.24
CA SER A 118 -7.77 -9.08 -13.47
C SER A 118 -8.78 -9.83 -12.60
N GLU A 119 -8.55 -11.13 -12.41
CA GLU A 119 -9.35 -11.91 -11.46
C GLU A 119 -9.26 -11.31 -10.05
N LYS A 120 -10.41 -11.13 -9.41
CA LYS A 120 -10.49 -10.48 -8.10
C LYS A 120 -10.20 -11.46 -6.98
N LYS A 121 -9.39 -11.01 -6.03
CA LYS A 121 -9.06 -11.74 -4.80
C LYS A 121 -9.13 -10.79 -3.62
N GLN A 122 -10.11 -11.01 -2.76
CA GLN A 122 -10.25 -10.21 -1.54
C GLN A 122 -9.17 -10.60 -0.53
N LEU A 123 -8.58 -9.60 0.11
CA LEU A 123 -7.73 -9.84 1.26
C LEU A 123 -8.54 -10.51 2.39
N PRO A 124 -7.95 -11.49 3.09
CA PRO A 124 -8.56 -12.04 4.29
C PRO A 124 -8.76 -10.95 5.35
N LYS A 125 -9.76 -11.15 6.22
CA LYS A 125 -9.99 -10.25 7.34
C LYS A 125 -8.75 -10.23 8.23
N LEU A 126 -8.18 -9.04 8.41
CA LEU A 126 -7.00 -8.85 9.26
C LEU A 126 -7.39 -8.93 10.74
N PRO A 127 -6.52 -9.52 11.58
CA PRO A 127 -6.65 -9.44 13.03
C PRO A 127 -6.73 -7.98 13.50
N THR A 128 -7.45 -7.75 14.59
CA THR A 128 -7.49 -6.42 15.20
C THR A 128 -6.29 -6.23 16.14
N ALA A 129 -5.97 -4.98 16.47
CA ALA A 129 -4.96 -4.71 17.50
C ALA A 129 -5.36 -5.30 18.87
N GLU A 130 -6.65 -5.41 19.17
CA GLU A 130 -7.14 -6.04 20.39
C GLU A 130 -6.88 -7.54 20.43
N ASP A 131 -7.02 -8.22 19.28
CA ASP A 131 -6.63 -9.63 19.14
C ASP A 131 -5.14 -9.82 19.40
N CYS A 132 -4.30 -8.89 18.92
CA CYS A 132 -2.87 -8.91 19.21
C CYS A 132 -2.56 -8.71 20.71
N PHE A 133 -3.28 -7.81 21.38
CA PHE A 133 -3.06 -7.53 22.81
C PHE A 133 -3.41 -8.73 23.71
N ARG A 134 -4.52 -9.43 23.43
CA ARG A 134 -4.94 -10.60 24.22
C ARG A 134 -3.84 -11.68 24.28
N ASP A 135 -3.13 -11.86 23.18
CA ASP A 135 -2.10 -12.90 23.07
C ASP A 135 -0.73 -12.42 23.57
N ALA A 136 -0.54 -11.11 23.84
CA ALA A 136 0.76 -10.52 24.09
C ALA A 136 1.49 -11.10 25.31
N GLU A 137 0.79 -11.32 26.43
CA GLU A 137 1.40 -11.82 27.66
C GLU A 137 1.82 -13.30 27.56
N ALA A 138 1.01 -14.11 26.86
CA ALA A 138 1.36 -15.50 26.57
C ALA A 138 2.62 -15.57 25.69
N MET A 139 2.71 -14.69 24.70
CA MET A 139 3.87 -14.60 23.81
C MET A 139 5.13 -14.16 24.54
N ARG A 140 5.02 -13.17 25.43
CA ARG A 140 6.12 -12.74 26.32
C ARG A 140 6.64 -13.88 27.17
N THR A 141 5.73 -14.63 27.80
CA THR A 141 6.10 -15.79 28.61
C THR A 141 6.88 -16.79 27.78
N ARG A 142 6.38 -17.13 26.58
CA ARG A 142 7.03 -18.06 25.66
C ARG A 142 8.43 -17.62 25.22
N PHE A 143 8.58 -16.32 24.96
CA PHE A 143 9.85 -15.71 24.59
C PHE A 143 10.89 -15.72 25.71
N ARG A 144 10.47 -15.45 26.95
CA ARG A 144 11.35 -15.49 28.13
C ARG A 144 11.76 -16.89 28.54
N THR A 145 10.90 -17.88 28.35
CA THR A 145 11.19 -19.28 28.68
C THR A 145 12.01 -19.98 27.58
N GLY A 146 12.45 -19.27 26.54
CA GLY A 146 13.23 -19.86 25.45
C GLY A 146 12.44 -20.79 24.54
N GLN A 147 11.11 -20.78 24.62
CA GLN A 147 10.20 -21.59 23.80
C GLN A 147 9.83 -20.91 22.47
N GLY A 148 10.67 -19.98 22.00
CA GLY A 148 10.52 -19.35 20.69
C GLY A 148 10.74 -20.35 19.57
N VAL A 149 10.22 -20.04 18.37
CA VAL A 149 10.53 -20.85 17.19
C VAL A 149 12.02 -20.79 16.85
N VAL A 150 12.53 -21.85 16.22
CA VAL A 150 13.92 -21.93 15.74
C VAL A 150 14.20 -20.78 14.77
N ASP A 151 15.42 -20.26 14.80
CA ASP A 151 15.87 -19.20 13.88
C ASP A 151 15.62 -19.58 12.41
N GLN A 152 14.85 -18.73 11.74
CA GLN A 152 14.47 -18.83 10.35
C GLN A 152 15.49 -18.08 9.49
N LEU A 153 15.71 -18.60 8.28
CA LEU A 153 16.84 -18.22 7.44
C LEU A 153 16.79 -16.75 7.02
N SER A 154 15.63 -16.27 6.56
CA SER A 154 15.51 -14.91 6.02
C SER A 154 15.60 -13.86 7.12
N CYS A 155 14.91 -14.07 8.25
CA CYS A 155 15.01 -13.20 9.41
C CYS A 155 16.45 -13.11 9.92
N ARG A 156 17.18 -14.23 9.98
CA ARG A 156 18.59 -14.25 10.39
C ARG A 156 19.49 -13.47 9.43
N ARG A 157 19.26 -13.55 8.12
CA ARG A 157 20.04 -12.80 7.11
C ARG A 157 19.74 -11.30 7.14
N THR A 158 18.49 -10.93 7.43
CA THR A 158 18.07 -9.54 7.48
C THR A 158 18.50 -8.85 8.77
N TRP A 159 18.37 -9.50 9.92
CA TRP A 159 18.67 -8.93 11.23
C TRP A 159 20.17 -8.76 11.49
N THR A 160 20.57 -7.64 12.08
CA THR A 160 21.98 -7.33 12.40
C THR A 160 22.23 -7.24 13.90
N ALA A 161 22.98 -8.20 14.44
CA ALA A 161 23.39 -8.22 15.85
C ALA A 161 24.16 -6.94 16.25
N GLY A 162 23.88 -6.43 17.44
CA GLY A 162 24.53 -5.23 18.01
C GLY A 162 24.05 -3.90 17.41
N ILE A 163 23.26 -3.92 16.34
CA ILE A 163 22.65 -2.72 15.73
C ILE A 163 21.14 -2.72 15.99
N GLU A 164 20.48 -3.86 15.81
CA GLU A 164 19.03 -3.99 15.89
C GLU A 164 18.60 -4.71 17.17
N SER A 165 17.41 -4.37 17.67
CA SER A 165 16.85 -5.03 18.85
C SER A 165 16.66 -6.53 18.62
N ASN A 166 16.90 -7.33 19.67
CA ASN A 166 16.56 -8.76 19.66
C ASN A 166 15.04 -8.98 19.52
N ASP A 167 14.21 -8.04 19.97
CA ASP A 167 12.75 -8.15 19.84
C ASP A 167 12.34 -8.22 18.36
N LEU A 168 12.98 -7.42 17.50
CA LEU A 168 12.75 -7.45 16.04
C LEU A 168 13.11 -8.80 15.44
N ARG A 169 14.24 -9.38 15.88
CA ARG A 169 14.62 -10.73 15.48
C ARG A 169 13.54 -11.73 15.86
N MET A 170 13.08 -11.70 17.09
CA MET A 170 12.12 -12.68 17.61
C MET A 170 10.76 -12.59 16.90
N ILE A 171 10.22 -11.39 16.71
CA ILE A 171 8.94 -11.22 16.00
C ILE A 171 9.07 -11.52 14.49
N GLY A 172 10.20 -11.16 13.87
CA GLY A 172 10.49 -11.49 12.47
C GLY A 172 10.60 -12.99 12.25
N ASN A 173 11.19 -13.68 13.23
CA ASN A 173 11.34 -15.12 13.23
C ASN A 173 10.00 -15.85 13.28
N GLU A 174 9.10 -15.39 14.15
CA GLU A 174 7.76 -15.93 14.28
C GLU A 174 6.87 -15.63 13.06
N PHE A 175 7.04 -14.46 12.45
CA PHE A 175 6.40 -14.12 11.18
C PHE A 175 6.84 -15.09 10.06
N GLU A 176 8.15 -15.27 9.88
CA GLU A 176 8.68 -16.16 8.85
C GLU A 176 8.26 -17.62 9.11
N ALA A 177 8.32 -18.08 10.36
CA ALA A 177 7.89 -19.42 10.74
C ALA A 177 6.40 -19.64 10.43
N ALA A 178 5.54 -18.64 10.72
CA ALA A 178 4.12 -18.71 10.38
C ALA A 178 3.90 -18.81 8.87
N CYS A 179 4.64 -18.03 8.08
CA CYS A 179 4.60 -18.12 6.61
C CYS A 179 5.06 -19.48 6.09
N ARG A 180 6.17 -20.02 6.62
CA ARG A 180 6.72 -21.34 6.23
C ARG A 180 5.80 -22.49 6.61
N ALA A 181 5.08 -22.37 7.71
CA ALA A 181 4.00 -23.28 8.10
C ALA A 181 2.70 -23.07 7.30
N SER A 182 2.67 -22.14 6.33
CA SER A 182 1.47 -21.75 5.57
C SER A 182 0.29 -21.32 6.45
N ASN A 183 0.56 -20.84 7.67
CA ASN A 183 -0.47 -20.36 8.59
C ASN A 183 -0.71 -18.87 8.37
N LEU A 184 -1.55 -18.56 7.37
CA LEU A 184 -1.83 -17.19 6.95
C LEU A 184 -2.38 -16.32 8.08
N ASN A 185 -3.32 -16.81 8.88
CA ASN A 185 -3.90 -16.04 9.99
C ASN A 185 -2.83 -15.65 11.00
N ARG A 186 -1.91 -16.57 11.32
CA ARG A 186 -0.80 -16.31 12.23
C ARG A 186 0.23 -15.36 11.62
N ALA A 187 0.51 -15.46 10.33
CA ALA A 187 1.40 -14.53 9.65
C ALA A 187 0.82 -13.10 9.63
N LEU A 188 -0.48 -12.96 9.34
CA LEU A 188 -1.18 -11.67 9.35
C LEU A 188 -1.27 -11.05 10.74
N PHE A 189 -1.39 -11.86 11.79
CA PHE A 189 -1.25 -11.38 13.17
C PHE A 189 0.08 -10.66 13.37
N TRP A 190 1.18 -11.22 12.88
CA TRP A 190 2.50 -10.60 13.01
C TRP A 190 2.62 -9.32 12.18
N VAL A 191 2.01 -9.25 11.00
CA VAL A 191 1.94 -8.00 10.22
C VAL A 191 1.29 -6.87 11.04
N ILE A 192 0.17 -7.15 11.70
CA ILE A 192 -0.52 -6.16 12.55
C ILE A 192 0.35 -5.80 13.77
N TRP A 193 1.09 -6.77 14.32
CA TRP A 193 2.04 -6.52 15.38
C TRP A 193 3.15 -5.55 14.96
N PHE A 194 3.77 -5.77 13.81
CA PHE A 194 4.79 -4.86 13.24
C PHE A 194 4.24 -3.44 13.00
N ILE A 195 3.02 -3.32 12.45
CA ILE A 195 2.36 -2.03 12.25
C ILE A 195 2.11 -1.32 13.59
N THR A 196 1.76 -2.08 14.61
CA THR A 196 1.51 -1.49 15.93
C THR A 196 2.82 -1.02 16.57
N LEU A 197 3.89 -1.83 16.50
CA LEU A 197 5.21 -1.42 16.99
C LEU A 197 5.72 -0.16 16.27
N ASP A 198 5.51 -0.05 14.96
CA ASP A 198 5.91 1.12 14.18
C ASP A 198 5.13 2.40 14.56
N ALA A 199 3.91 2.25 15.10
CA ALA A 199 3.09 3.37 15.54
C ALA A 199 3.43 3.87 16.95
N GLN A 200 4.29 3.17 17.70
CA GLN A 200 4.65 3.54 19.07
C GLN A 200 5.64 4.71 19.12
N THR A 201 5.60 5.46 20.22
CA THR A 201 6.53 6.57 20.50
C THR A 201 7.95 6.05 20.70
N GLU A 202 8.09 4.96 21.45
CA GLU A 202 9.34 4.25 21.67
C GLU A 202 9.37 3.03 20.74
N GLN A 203 10.20 3.10 19.71
CA GLN A 203 10.38 2.03 18.75
C GLN A 203 11.63 1.21 19.13
N PRO A 204 11.65 -0.11 18.87
CA PRO A 204 12.88 -0.88 18.97
C PRO A 204 13.96 -0.28 18.07
N ALA A 205 15.23 -0.49 18.42
CA ALA A 205 16.34 -0.08 17.57
C ALA A 205 16.27 -0.82 16.21
N VAL A 206 16.17 -0.07 15.11
CA VAL A 206 16.14 -0.58 13.73
C VAL A 206 17.27 0.08 12.94
N LYS A 207 17.94 -0.71 12.10
CA LYS A 207 18.90 -0.19 11.12
C LYS A 207 18.19 0.67 10.08
N GLU A 208 18.87 1.65 9.52
CA GLU A 208 18.34 2.41 8.40
C GLU A 208 18.20 1.54 7.14
N ARG A 209 16.96 1.37 6.66
CA ARG A 209 16.60 0.43 5.56
C ARG A 209 15.74 1.06 4.47
N GLY A 210 14.93 2.06 4.83
CA GLY A 210 14.00 2.66 3.88
C GLY A 210 14.70 3.34 2.70
N PRO A 211 13.97 3.57 1.58
CA PRO A 211 14.50 4.25 0.40
C PRO A 211 15.15 5.60 0.69
N SER A 212 16.22 5.92 -0.05
CA SER A 212 17.05 7.12 0.16
C SER A 212 16.29 8.45 0.05
N HIS A 213 15.19 8.49 -0.70
CA HIS A 213 14.34 9.68 -0.84
C HIS A 213 13.49 9.99 0.40
N LEU A 214 13.46 9.10 1.39
CA LEU A 214 12.76 9.30 2.66
C LEU A 214 13.67 9.97 3.70
N THR A 215 13.09 10.57 4.73
CA THR A 215 13.88 11.14 5.84
C THR A 215 14.55 10.04 6.67
N PRO A 216 15.68 10.28 7.36
CA PRO A 216 16.35 9.26 8.18
C PRO A 216 15.41 8.61 9.20
N LYS A 217 14.51 9.38 9.82
CA LYS A 217 13.47 8.86 10.73
C LYS A 217 12.54 7.87 10.02
N GLN A 218 12.04 8.20 8.83
CA GLN A 218 11.19 7.31 8.04
C GLN A 218 11.93 6.06 7.56
N ARG A 219 13.24 6.17 7.31
CA ARG A 219 14.08 5.03 6.89
C ARG A 219 14.39 4.04 8.01
N LYS A 220 14.20 4.44 9.27
CA LYS A 220 14.33 3.59 10.47
C LYS A 220 13.01 3.02 10.97
N SER A 221 11.95 3.06 10.15
CA SER A 221 10.68 2.41 10.46
C SER A 221 10.85 0.89 10.60
N VAL A 222 10.19 0.32 11.62
CA VAL A 222 10.12 -1.11 11.89
C VAL A 222 9.52 -1.88 10.70
N LEU A 223 8.64 -1.23 9.93
CA LEU A 223 8.04 -1.83 8.75
C LEU A 223 9.06 -2.09 7.63
N TRP A 224 10.15 -1.33 7.54
CA TRP A 224 11.20 -1.62 6.56
C TRP A 224 11.96 -2.89 6.87
N PHE A 225 12.15 -3.22 8.16
CA PHE A 225 12.68 -4.51 8.54
C PHE A 225 11.77 -5.65 8.07
N LEU A 226 10.45 -5.53 8.27
CA LEU A 226 9.49 -6.52 7.78
C LEU A 226 9.52 -6.65 6.25
N VAL A 227 9.57 -5.53 5.52
CA VAL A 227 9.67 -5.53 4.04
C VAL A 227 10.95 -6.22 3.57
N ASP A 228 12.09 -5.99 4.21
CA ASP A 228 13.34 -6.67 3.88
C ASP A 228 13.28 -8.18 4.16
N VAL A 229 12.66 -8.60 5.27
CA VAL A 229 12.43 -10.03 5.56
C VAL A 229 11.56 -10.66 4.48
N MET A 230 10.44 -10.01 4.11
CA MET A 230 9.56 -10.49 3.04
C MET A 230 10.30 -10.56 1.69
N LYS A 231 11.18 -9.61 1.41
CA LYS A 231 11.99 -9.58 0.18
C LYS A 231 13.00 -10.72 0.15
N ASP A 232 13.70 -10.97 1.25
CA ASP A 232 14.63 -12.10 1.34
C ASP A 232 13.87 -13.44 1.22
N MET A 233 12.75 -13.59 1.92
CA MET A 233 11.88 -14.77 1.79
C MET A 233 11.43 -15.00 0.36
N ALA A 234 10.97 -13.95 -0.33
CA ALA A 234 10.54 -14.03 -1.72
C ALA A 234 11.67 -14.48 -2.65
N ASN A 235 12.92 -14.07 -2.39
CA ASN A 235 14.08 -14.52 -3.14
C ASN A 235 14.47 -15.97 -2.81
N ASP A 236 14.49 -16.33 -1.52
CA ASP A 236 14.81 -17.67 -1.02
C ASP A 236 13.86 -18.73 -1.60
N ILE A 237 12.56 -18.42 -1.64
CA ILE A 237 11.54 -19.33 -2.18
C ILE A 237 11.32 -19.17 -3.70
N ALA A 238 12.12 -18.35 -4.38
CA ALA A 238 11.93 -18.01 -5.80
C ALA A 238 10.44 -17.75 -6.13
N PHE A 239 9.81 -16.92 -5.29
CA PHE A 239 8.42 -16.50 -5.42
C PHE A 239 8.27 -15.69 -6.72
N LEU A 240 7.50 -16.15 -7.70
CA LEU A 240 7.34 -15.49 -9.02
C LEU A 240 8.67 -15.37 -9.82
N SER A 241 8.64 -14.67 -10.96
CA SER A 241 9.87 -14.27 -11.65
C SER A 241 10.62 -13.17 -10.90
N THR A 242 11.92 -13.02 -11.17
CA THR A 242 12.77 -11.98 -10.58
C THR A 242 12.24 -10.57 -10.86
N ASP A 243 11.70 -10.35 -12.05
CA ASP A 243 11.16 -9.04 -12.46
C ASP A 243 9.87 -8.74 -11.70
N GLU A 244 8.94 -9.69 -11.59
CA GLU A 244 7.69 -9.52 -10.83
C GLU A 244 7.97 -9.21 -9.37
N ARG A 245 8.90 -9.94 -8.72
CA ARG A 245 9.34 -9.62 -7.35
C ARG A 245 9.85 -8.19 -7.25
N SER A 246 10.77 -7.82 -8.15
CA SER A 246 11.39 -6.51 -8.16
C SER A 246 10.33 -5.41 -8.32
N GLY A 247 9.33 -5.61 -9.17
CA GLY A 247 8.24 -4.66 -9.38
C GLY A 247 7.38 -4.44 -8.16
N ILE A 248 7.02 -5.51 -7.45
CA ILE A 248 6.21 -5.40 -6.24
C ILE A 248 6.97 -4.60 -5.17
N PHE A 249 8.24 -4.92 -4.89
CA PHE A 249 8.99 -4.18 -3.88
C PHE A 249 9.31 -2.74 -4.33
N ASN A 250 9.57 -2.51 -5.62
CA ASN A 250 9.80 -1.17 -6.16
C ASN A 250 8.54 -0.31 -6.07
N VAL A 251 7.37 -0.85 -6.39
CA VAL A 251 6.12 -0.08 -6.34
C VAL A 251 5.78 0.31 -4.90
N ILE A 252 6.01 -0.58 -3.94
CA ILE A 252 5.84 -0.30 -2.50
C ILE A 252 6.83 0.79 -2.06
N ASN A 253 8.12 0.67 -2.41
CA ASN A 253 9.14 1.66 -2.07
C ASN A 253 8.80 3.06 -2.60
N ILE A 254 8.32 3.14 -3.84
CA ILE A 254 8.00 4.40 -4.52
C ILE A 254 6.72 5.05 -3.97
N THR A 255 5.77 4.24 -3.47
CA THR A 255 4.45 4.71 -3.03
C THR A 255 4.27 4.74 -1.52
N TRP A 256 5.26 4.30 -0.74
CA TRP A 256 5.16 4.11 0.71
C TRP A 256 4.59 5.31 1.46
N ASN A 257 5.12 6.51 1.21
CA ASN A 257 4.66 7.73 1.87
C ASN A 257 3.26 8.17 1.42
N LYS A 258 2.77 7.69 0.28
CA LYS A 258 1.50 8.08 -0.34
C LYS A 258 0.35 7.15 0.04
N LEU A 259 0.64 5.87 0.36
CA LEU A 259 -0.36 4.83 0.65
C LEU A 259 -1.20 5.06 1.93
N GLY A 260 -0.75 5.93 2.84
CA GLY A 260 -1.33 6.05 4.18
C GLY A 260 -1.25 4.75 5.00
N ALA A 261 -1.76 4.76 6.23
CA ALA A 261 -1.68 3.60 7.13
C ALA A 261 -2.44 2.38 6.58
N LYS A 262 -3.66 2.61 6.06
CA LYS A 262 -4.51 1.55 5.50
C LYS A 262 -3.86 0.91 4.26
N GLY A 263 -3.38 1.71 3.31
CA GLY A 263 -2.76 1.17 2.09
C GLY A 263 -1.47 0.38 2.37
N ARG A 264 -0.63 0.84 3.29
CA ARG A 264 0.57 0.10 3.74
C ARG A 264 0.20 -1.25 4.35
N ARG A 265 -0.79 -1.26 5.24
CA ARG A 265 -1.32 -2.48 5.85
C ARG A 265 -1.83 -3.46 4.80
N ASP A 266 -2.65 -2.97 3.86
CA ASP A 266 -3.23 -3.80 2.81
C ASP A 266 -2.12 -4.38 1.89
N CYS A 267 -1.06 -3.62 1.58
CA CYS A 267 0.11 -4.11 0.82
C CYS A 267 0.91 -5.19 1.55
N LEU A 268 1.20 -4.99 2.84
CA LEU A 268 1.92 -5.98 3.66
C LEU A 268 1.11 -7.28 3.81
N ALA A 269 -0.21 -7.15 3.95
CA ALA A 269 -1.13 -8.29 3.98
C ALA A 269 -1.15 -9.05 2.64
N ALA A 270 -1.20 -8.33 1.52
CA ALA A 270 -1.15 -8.92 0.18
C ALA A 270 0.15 -9.72 -0.02
N LEU A 271 1.30 -9.13 0.30
CA LEU A 271 2.60 -9.80 0.25
C LEU A 271 2.64 -11.07 1.11
N THR A 272 2.13 -10.99 2.34
CA THR A 272 2.07 -12.12 3.25
C THR A 272 1.24 -13.27 2.68
N MET A 273 0.06 -12.95 2.15
CA MET A 273 -0.82 -13.92 1.49
C MET A 273 -0.13 -14.58 0.30
N MET A 274 0.52 -13.78 -0.55
CA MET A 274 1.24 -14.29 -1.72
C MET A 274 2.38 -15.25 -1.34
N ILE A 275 3.16 -14.90 -0.32
CA ILE A 275 4.25 -15.74 0.20
C ILE A 275 3.70 -17.05 0.77
N CYS A 276 2.68 -16.98 1.64
CA CYS A 276 2.07 -18.16 2.26
C CYS A 276 1.49 -19.11 1.21
N GLU A 277 0.77 -18.57 0.21
CA GLU A 277 0.19 -19.39 -0.85
C GLU A 277 1.25 -20.07 -1.72
N HIS A 278 2.33 -19.37 -2.05
CA HIS A 278 3.41 -19.97 -2.83
C HIS A 278 4.08 -21.11 -2.06
N ILE A 279 4.30 -20.94 -0.76
CA ILE A 279 4.85 -21.99 0.10
C ILE A 279 3.89 -23.19 0.17
N ALA A 280 2.60 -22.96 0.38
CA ALA A 280 1.60 -24.04 0.39
C ALA A 280 1.53 -24.80 -0.94
N ARG A 281 1.65 -24.10 -2.07
CA ARG A 281 1.61 -24.69 -3.41
C ARG A 281 2.85 -25.52 -3.75
N ARG A 282 4.01 -25.26 -3.15
CA ARG A 282 5.20 -26.12 -3.37
C ARG A 282 4.95 -27.59 -3.02
N SER A 283 4.00 -27.84 -2.13
CA SER A 283 3.59 -29.18 -1.71
C SER A 283 2.55 -29.84 -2.64
N THR A 284 2.08 -29.13 -3.69
CA THR A 284 1.05 -29.65 -4.63
C THR A 284 1.47 -29.46 -6.10
N PRO A 285 1.40 -30.50 -6.95
CA PRO A 285 1.68 -30.38 -8.38
C PRO A 285 0.75 -29.34 -9.03
N ARG A 286 1.29 -28.48 -9.90
CA ARG A 286 0.52 -27.45 -10.61
C ARG A 286 -0.64 -28.09 -11.39
N LEU A 287 -1.87 -27.79 -10.99
CA LEU A 287 -2.97 -27.73 -11.95
C LEU A 287 -2.84 -26.40 -12.69
N THR A 288 -2.48 -26.50 -13.96
CA THR A 288 -2.15 -25.41 -14.87
C THR A 288 -3.37 -24.58 -15.25
N THR A 289 -3.78 -23.69 -14.36
CA THR A 289 -4.38 -22.42 -14.79
C THR A 289 -3.42 -21.36 -14.31
N GLY A 290 -2.64 -20.79 -15.24
CA GLY A 290 -1.78 -19.64 -14.94
C GLY A 290 -2.60 -18.50 -14.34
N PRO A 291 -1.96 -17.48 -13.73
CA PRO A 291 -2.69 -16.29 -13.33
C PRO A 291 -3.50 -15.78 -14.52
N ASN A 292 -4.80 -15.53 -14.33
CA ASN A 292 -5.69 -14.92 -15.32
C ASN A 292 -5.27 -13.47 -15.58
N ILE A 293 -4.11 -13.30 -16.19
CA ILE A 293 -3.57 -12.01 -16.61
C ILE A 293 -4.39 -11.59 -17.83
N PRO A 294 -5.03 -10.41 -17.80
CA PRO A 294 -5.77 -9.91 -18.95
C PRO A 294 -4.86 -9.82 -20.18
N SER A 295 -5.34 -10.30 -21.33
CA SER A 295 -4.61 -10.15 -22.59
C SER A 295 -4.45 -8.67 -22.95
N TYR A 296 -3.38 -8.34 -23.67
CA TYR A 296 -3.13 -6.96 -24.13
C TYR A 296 -4.29 -6.46 -25.01
N ASP A 297 -4.83 -7.31 -25.89
CA ASP A 297 -5.95 -6.94 -26.76
C ASP A 297 -7.22 -6.66 -25.97
N ALA A 298 -7.50 -7.43 -24.90
CA ALA A 298 -8.61 -7.15 -24.00
C ALA A 298 -8.43 -5.78 -23.33
N VAL A 299 -7.25 -5.48 -22.78
CA VAL A 299 -6.94 -4.18 -22.18
C VAL A 299 -7.11 -3.04 -23.19
N LYS A 300 -6.56 -3.21 -24.40
CA LYS A 300 -6.61 -2.20 -25.46
C LYS A 300 -8.03 -1.93 -25.93
N SER A 301 -8.85 -2.98 -26.09
CA SER A 301 -10.25 -2.85 -26.52
C SER A 301 -11.08 -2.02 -25.53
N GLN A 302 -10.83 -2.17 -24.22
CA GLN A 302 -11.52 -1.40 -23.17
C GLN A 302 -11.09 0.07 -23.10
N ASN A 303 -9.98 0.43 -23.77
CA ASN A 303 -9.44 1.78 -23.75
C ASN A 303 -9.85 2.63 -24.97
N ALA A 304 -10.57 2.05 -25.94
CA ALA A 304 -10.93 2.74 -27.18
C ALA A 304 -11.76 4.02 -26.97
N GLY A 305 -12.52 4.11 -25.86
CA GLY A 305 -13.36 5.25 -25.52
C GLY A 305 -12.75 6.24 -24.51
N ILE A 306 -11.46 6.12 -24.17
CA ILE A 306 -10.86 6.90 -23.09
C ILE A 306 -10.96 8.42 -23.33
N ASP A 307 -10.85 8.87 -24.57
CA ASP A 307 -10.93 10.29 -24.90
C ASP A 307 -12.30 10.91 -24.58
N ASN A 308 -13.38 10.13 -24.65
CA ASN A 308 -14.71 10.60 -24.26
C ASN A 308 -14.78 10.90 -22.77
N ILE A 309 -14.08 10.14 -21.93
CA ILE A 309 -14.00 10.38 -20.48
C ILE A 309 -13.27 11.70 -20.19
N TYR A 310 -12.16 11.96 -20.89
CA TYR A 310 -11.42 13.21 -20.73
C TYR A 310 -12.19 14.42 -21.25
N THR A 311 -12.94 14.26 -22.34
CA THR A 311 -13.87 15.30 -22.84
C THR A 311 -14.95 15.62 -21.81
N ALA A 312 -15.59 14.60 -21.23
CA ALA A 312 -16.60 14.79 -20.18
C ALA A 312 -16.03 15.49 -18.94
N ILE A 313 -14.82 15.14 -18.50
CA ILE A 313 -14.11 15.84 -17.41
C ILE A 313 -13.87 17.30 -17.77
N ALA A 314 -13.43 17.58 -18.99
CA ALA A 314 -13.16 18.95 -19.42
C ALA A 314 -14.43 19.80 -19.47
N GLU A 315 -15.57 19.22 -19.86
CA GLU A 315 -16.88 19.89 -19.83
C GLU A 315 -17.36 20.14 -18.39
N GLU A 316 -17.21 19.15 -17.52
CA GLU A 316 -17.60 19.23 -16.11
C GLU A 316 -16.76 20.27 -15.35
N ALA A 317 -15.44 20.25 -15.53
CA ALA A 317 -14.54 21.22 -14.94
C ALA A 317 -14.87 22.67 -15.33
N ARG A 318 -15.37 22.90 -16.56
CA ARG A 318 -15.81 24.24 -16.99
C ARG A 318 -17.03 24.73 -16.20
N LYS A 319 -17.97 23.84 -15.85
CA LYS A 319 -19.15 24.20 -15.05
C LYS A 319 -18.73 24.73 -13.67
N PHE A 320 -17.78 24.07 -13.02
CA PHE A 320 -17.27 24.48 -11.71
C PHE A 320 -16.47 25.79 -11.69
N VAL A 321 -15.96 26.24 -12.84
CA VAL A 321 -15.29 27.55 -12.96
C VAL A 321 -16.31 28.68 -13.05
N LEU A 322 -17.44 28.40 -13.69
CA LEU A 322 -18.50 29.37 -13.93
C LEU A 322 -19.42 29.53 -12.70
N GLU A 323 -19.52 28.49 -11.86
CA GLU A 323 -20.31 28.46 -10.63
C GLU A 323 -19.41 28.46 -9.39
N ALA A 324 -18.63 29.54 -9.19
CA ALA A 324 -17.90 29.70 -7.92
C ALA A 324 -18.91 29.73 -6.75
N PRO A 325 -18.77 28.87 -5.71
CA PRO A 325 -19.65 28.93 -4.56
C PRO A 325 -19.41 30.27 -3.84
N LYS A 326 -20.48 31.05 -3.64
CA LYS A 326 -20.48 32.12 -2.65
C LYS A 326 -20.15 31.47 -1.30
N MET A 327 -18.93 31.62 -0.81
CA MET A 327 -18.52 31.16 0.50
C MET A 327 -19.19 32.01 1.57
N ASN A 328 -20.44 31.67 1.91
CA ASN A 328 -21.06 32.09 3.15
C ASN A 328 -21.05 30.92 4.12
N GLY A 329 -20.23 31.07 5.17
CA GLY A 329 -20.37 30.47 6.49
C GLY A 329 -20.54 28.95 6.57
N LEU A 330 -19.50 28.26 7.03
CA LEU A 330 -19.61 27.06 7.87
C LEU A 330 -18.22 26.74 8.42
N VAL A 331 -17.88 27.42 9.52
CA VAL A 331 -16.90 26.96 10.50
C VAL A 331 -17.72 26.45 11.66
N GLU A 332 -17.98 25.15 11.76
CA GLU A 332 -18.38 24.53 13.02
C GLU A 332 -17.72 23.15 13.20
N ASP A 333 -16.95 23.07 14.29
CA ASP A 333 -16.73 21.96 15.20
C ASP A 333 -16.23 20.60 14.69
N ALA A 334 -14.93 20.56 14.40
CA ALA A 334 -14.12 19.34 14.45
C ALA A 334 -13.55 19.02 15.86
N ALA A 335 -13.76 19.88 16.86
CA ALA A 335 -13.10 19.78 18.17
C ALA A 335 -13.84 18.93 19.22
N SER A 336 -15.11 18.57 19.02
CA SER A 336 -15.95 17.95 20.07
C SER A 336 -15.97 16.42 20.10
N LYS A 337 -15.24 15.71 19.21
CA LYS A 337 -15.23 14.23 19.15
C LYS A 337 -13.92 13.56 19.63
N ALA A 338 -13.01 14.29 20.28
CA ALA A 338 -11.70 13.78 20.67
C ALA A 338 -11.56 13.31 22.14
N ALA A 339 -12.63 13.27 22.93
CA ALA A 339 -12.56 12.83 24.33
C ALA A 339 -13.29 11.50 24.54
N ALA A 340 -12.62 10.58 25.25
CA ALA A 340 -13.07 9.27 25.71
C ALA A 340 -12.98 8.11 24.70
N LYS A 341 -11.74 7.69 24.41
CA LYS A 341 -11.33 6.28 24.31
C LYS A 341 -9.82 6.24 24.52
N MET A 342 -9.34 5.53 25.54
CA MET A 342 -7.93 5.16 25.62
C MET A 342 -7.55 4.55 24.27
N SER A 343 -6.65 5.19 23.53
CA SER A 343 -6.44 4.81 22.14
C SER A 343 -5.84 3.41 22.11
N ALA A 344 -6.11 2.65 21.04
CA ALA A 344 -5.47 1.35 20.86
C ALA A 344 -3.93 1.45 20.91
N VAL A 345 -3.38 2.64 20.61
CA VAL A 345 -1.96 2.98 20.72
C VAL A 345 -1.52 3.01 22.19
N ASP A 346 -2.31 3.58 23.11
CA ASP A 346 -1.98 3.66 24.54
C ASP A 346 -2.02 2.29 25.23
N LYS A 347 -3.00 1.45 24.88
CA LYS A 347 -3.09 0.06 25.38
C LYS A 347 -1.88 -0.79 24.94
N MET A 348 -1.38 -0.55 23.73
CA MET A 348 -0.24 -1.27 23.17
C MET A 348 1.12 -0.74 23.64
N ALA A 349 1.25 0.58 23.87
CA ALA A 349 2.42 1.15 24.53
C ALA A 349 2.63 0.56 25.93
N LEU A 350 1.54 0.32 26.67
CA LEU A 350 1.57 -0.41 27.94
C LEU A 350 2.04 -1.87 27.75
N ALA A 351 1.56 -2.57 26.70
CA ALA A 351 2.02 -3.94 26.40
C ALA A 351 3.53 -4.00 26.08
N TYR A 352 4.07 -3.01 25.37
CA TYR A 352 5.49 -2.97 25.04
C TYR A 352 6.39 -2.57 26.21
N ALA A 353 5.96 -1.61 27.04
CA ALA A 353 6.64 -1.30 28.31
C ALA A 353 6.73 -2.53 29.23
N LEU A 354 5.73 -3.41 29.17
CA LEU A 354 5.77 -4.70 29.85
C LEU A 354 6.77 -5.66 29.17
N LEU A 355 6.82 -5.73 27.84
CA LEU A 355 7.77 -6.58 27.10
C LEU A 355 9.25 -6.17 27.32
N SER A 356 9.56 -4.87 27.28
CA SER A 356 10.92 -4.33 27.27
C SER A 356 11.66 -4.37 28.61
N GLY A 357 10.96 -4.70 29.72
CA GLY A 357 11.58 -4.94 31.01
C GLY A 357 12.54 -3.83 31.45
N SER A 358 12.00 -2.66 31.80
CA SER A 358 12.74 -1.67 32.58
C SER A 358 13.01 -2.22 33.99
N GLY A 359 14.04 -3.06 34.09
CA GLY A 359 14.69 -3.41 35.33
C GLY A 359 15.40 -2.18 35.89
N GLY A 360 14.63 -1.27 36.49
CA GLY A 360 15.16 -0.28 37.42
C GLY A 360 15.69 -1.02 38.64
N LYS A 361 16.99 -1.31 38.64
CA LYS A 361 17.72 -1.60 39.88
C LYS A 361 17.74 -0.31 40.70
N LYS A 362 17.12 -0.35 41.87
CA LYS A 362 17.49 0.51 43.01
C LYS A 362 18.84 0.08 43.56
#